data_AF-A0A3N5V149-F1
#
_entry.id   AF-A0A3N5V149-F1
#
_cell.length_a   1.000
_cell.length_b   1.000
_cell.length_c   1.000
_cell.angle_alpha   90.00
_cell.angle_beta   90.00
_cell.angle_gamma   90.00
#
_symmetry.space_group_name_H-M   'P 1'
#
loop_
_entity.id
_entity.type
_entity.pdbx_description
1 polymer ?
#
loop_
_entity_poly.entity_id
_entity_poly.type
_entity_poly.pdbx_seq_one_letter_code
_entity_poly.pdbx_strand_id
1 'polypeptide(L)'
;MNHDGTAYSEGKGILTSKATGEMATYTFQAIGGYDPDGKLRNHGSMFFNSNTSSSGQLSFLNGMVGVFADEIDAKGNAMTKVWELR
;
A
#
# COMPACT_ATOMS: atom_id res chain seq x y z
N MET A 1 2.46 16.37 -9.91
CA MET A 1 2.10 15.74 -11.20
C MET A 1 2.99 16.34 -12.25
N ASN A 2 3.62 15.49 -13.05
CA ASN A 2 4.52 15.81 -14.13
C ASN A 2 3.73 16.19 -15.39
N HIS A 3 4.42 16.74 -16.40
CA HIS A 3 3.79 17.15 -17.65
C HIS A 3 3.12 16.01 -18.43
N ASP A 4 3.54 14.77 -18.20
CA ASP A 4 2.97 13.55 -18.81
C ASP A 4 1.77 12.98 -18.02
N GLY A 5 1.31 13.68 -16.98
CA GLY A 5 0.19 13.25 -16.14
C GLY A 5 0.59 12.27 -15.02
N THR A 6 1.87 11.87 -14.93
CA THR A 6 2.36 11.01 -13.85
C THR A 6 2.54 11.76 -12.53
N ALA A 7 2.43 11.08 -11.42
CA ALA A 7 2.66 11.62 -10.09
C ALA A 7 3.44 10.60 -9.25
N TYR A 8 4.50 11.08 -8.61
CA TYR A 8 5.15 10.38 -7.52
C TYR A 8 4.33 10.54 -6.25
N SER A 9 4.19 9.46 -5.48
CA SER A 9 3.56 9.44 -4.18
C SER A 9 4.37 8.63 -3.19
N GLU A 10 4.35 9.05 -1.93
CA GLU A 10 4.94 8.33 -0.81
C GLU A 10 4.06 8.46 0.42
N GLY A 11 4.14 7.48 1.33
CA GLY A 11 3.35 7.53 2.54
C GLY A 11 3.68 6.43 3.53
N LYS A 12 2.97 6.48 4.66
CA LYS A 12 3.03 5.50 5.74
C LYS A 12 1.62 5.22 6.26
N GLY A 13 1.37 3.98 6.67
CA GLY A 13 0.08 3.55 7.17
C GLY A 13 0.18 2.51 8.27
N ILE A 14 -0.96 2.27 8.93
CA ILE A 14 -1.15 1.25 9.95
C ILE A 14 -2.24 0.31 9.45
N LEU A 15 -1.95 -0.99 9.44
CA LEU A 15 -2.92 -2.06 9.26
C LEU A 15 -3.32 -2.54 10.65
N THR A 16 -4.63 -2.56 10.93
CA THR A 16 -5.19 -3.16 12.14
C THR A 16 -6.03 -4.35 11.76
N SER A 17 -5.71 -5.53 12.28
CA SER A 17 -6.55 -6.71 12.12
C SER A 17 -7.90 -6.47 12.80
N LYS A 18 -9.00 -6.59 12.05
CA LYS A 18 -10.34 -6.57 12.62
C LYS A 18 -10.61 -7.76 13.56
N ALA A 19 -9.90 -8.87 13.38
CA ALA A 19 -10.12 -10.10 14.13
C ALA A 19 -9.34 -10.10 15.46
N THR A 20 -8.10 -9.63 15.45
CA THR A 20 -7.20 -9.72 16.61
C THR A 20 -6.83 -8.37 17.22
N GLY A 21 -7.08 -7.26 16.53
CA GLY A 21 -6.57 -5.93 16.90
C GLY A 21 -5.07 -5.77 16.69
N GLU A 22 -4.36 -6.81 16.22
CA GLU A 22 -2.94 -6.77 15.93
C GLU A 22 -2.64 -5.70 14.88
N MET A 23 -1.51 -5.01 15.05
CA MET A 23 -1.10 -3.94 14.17
C MET A 23 0.16 -4.29 13.39
N ALA A 24 0.22 -3.81 12.15
CA ALA A 24 1.43 -3.71 11.36
C ALA A 24 1.51 -2.31 10.77
N THR A 25 2.71 -1.86 10.46
CA THR A 25 2.95 -0.60 9.76
C THR A 25 3.50 -0.88 8.38
N TYR A 26 3.29 0.05 7.46
CA TYR A 26 3.93 0.02 6.15
C TYR A 26 4.36 1.42 5.73
N THR A 27 5.41 1.48 4.91
CA THR A 27 5.72 2.64 4.07
C THR A 27 5.54 2.25 2.61
N PHE A 28 5.26 3.23 1.75
CA PHE A 28 5.17 3.00 0.32
C PHE A 28 5.76 4.15 -0.48
N GLN A 29 6.19 3.81 -1.69
CA GLN A 29 6.53 4.75 -2.76
C GLN A 29 5.89 4.23 -4.04
N ALA A 30 5.32 5.13 -4.85
CA ALA A 30 4.64 4.74 -6.07
C ALA A 30 4.67 5.83 -7.14
N ILE A 31 4.45 5.39 -8.37
CA ILE A 31 4.21 6.25 -9.52
C ILE A 31 2.84 5.88 -10.08
N GLY A 32 2.03 6.90 -10.37
CA GLY A 32 0.70 6.69 -10.93
C GLY A 32 0.15 7.94 -11.60
N GLY A 33 -1.12 7.91 -11.95
CA GLY A 33 -1.79 9.02 -12.61
C GLY A 33 -3.30 8.81 -12.66
N TYR A 34 -4.01 9.87 -13.05
CA TYR A 34 -5.44 9.76 -13.31
C TYR A 34 -5.66 9.24 -14.73
N ASP A 35 -6.46 8.20 -14.85
CA ASP A 35 -6.94 7.72 -16.14
C ASP A 35 -8.18 8.51 -16.60
N PRO A 36 -8.61 8.37 -17.87
CA PRO A 36 -9.79 9.07 -18.40
C PRO A 36 -11.10 8.77 -17.65
N ASP A 37 -11.16 7.67 -16.90
CA ASP A 37 -12.29 7.33 -16.02
C ASP A 37 -12.28 8.09 -14.69
N GLY A 38 -11.30 8.97 -14.48
CA GLY A 38 -11.15 9.81 -13.29
C GLY A 38 -10.59 9.07 -12.08
N LYS A 39 -10.16 7.80 -12.22
CA LYS A 39 -9.55 7.04 -11.12
C LYS A 39 -8.05 7.25 -11.10
N LEU A 40 -7.49 7.36 -9.89
CA LEU A 40 -6.05 7.35 -9.68
C LEU A 40 -5.59 5.90 -9.62
N ARG A 41 -4.61 5.54 -10.45
CA ARG A 41 -3.97 4.22 -10.41
C ARG A 41 -2.47 4.38 -10.18
N ASN A 42 -1.95 3.76 -9.12
CA ASN A 42 -0.52 3.77 -8.81
C ASN A 42 0.05 2.36 -8.82
N HIS A 43 1.34 2.28 -9.16
CA HIS A 43 2.16 1.08 -9.00
C HIS A 43 3.41 1.44 -8.21
N GLY A 44 3.83 0.56 -7.30
CA GLY A 44 4.95 0.89 -6.43
C GLY A 44 5.41 -0.27 -5.56
N SER A 45 6.19 0.09 -4.55
CA SER A 45 6.70 -0.83 -3.54
C SER A 45 6.18 -0.45 -2.16
N MET A 46 5.90 -1.47 -1.35
CA MET A 46 5.54 -1.36 0.06
C MET A 46 6.55 -2.12 0.92
N PHE A 47 6.91 -1.53 2.06
CA PHE A 47 7.80 -2.11 3.05
C PHE A 47 7.03 -2.27 4.35
N PHE A 48 6.91 -3.50 4.84
CA PHE A 48 6.08 -3.82 5.99
C PHE A 48 6.91 -4.08 7.23
N ASN A 49 6.35 -3.72 8.38
CA ASN A 49 6.93 -3.95 9.68
C ASN A 49 5.83 -4.30 10.68
N SER A 50 5.95 -5.46 11.32
CA SER A 50 5.04 -5.92 12.38
C SER A 50 5.78 -6.18 13.69
N ASN A 51 6.87 -5.45 13.97
CA ASN A 51 7.73 -5.59 15.16
C ASN A 51 6.99 -5.44 16.51
N THR A 52 5.69 -5.20 16.52
CA THR A 52 4.84 -5.31 17.70
C THR A 52 4.52 -6.75 18.10
N SER A 53 4.78 -7.75 17.23
CA SER A 53 4.62 -9.17 17.60
C SER A 53 5.51 -10.12 16.77
N SER A 54 6.25 -11.00 17.44
CA SER A 54 7.02 -12.10 16.81
C SER A 54 6.16 -13.32 16.46
N SER A 55 4.87 -13.28 16.79
CA SER A 55 3.88 -14.33 16.51
C SER A 55 2.49 -13.69 16.33
N GLY A 56 1.62 -14.25 15.49
CA GLY A 56 0.29 -13.66 15.28
C GLY A 56 -0.11 -13.62 13.81
N GLN A 57 -1.31 -13.11 13.56
CA GLN A 57 -1.91 -13.07 12.24
C GLN A 57 -1.12 -12.18 11.28
N LEU A 58 -0.54 -11.07 11.76
CA LEU A 58 0.21 -10.12 10.93
C LEU A 58 1.72 -10.33 10.98
N SER A 59 2.21 -11.28 11.78
CA SER A 59 3.66 -11.55 11.93
C SER A 59 4.38 -11.86 10.61
N PHE A 60 3.69 -12.43 9.62
CA PHE A 60 4.24 -12.71 8.29
C PHE A 60 4.63 -11.45 7.51
N LEU A 61 4.11 -10.28 7.89
CA LEU A 61 4.44 -9.00 7.28
C LEU A 61 5.78 -8.44 7.77
N ASN A 62 6.40 -9.01 8.82
CA ASN A 62 7.62 -8.44 9.36
C ASN A 62 8.79 -8.52 8.38
N GLY A 63 9.29 -7.37 7.94
CA GLY A 63 10.37 -7.32 6.94
C GLY A 63 9.93 -7.74 5.54
N MET A 64 8.62 -7.94 5.30
CA MET A 64 8.09 -8.25 3.98
C MET A 64 8.23 -7.02 3.08
N VAL A 65 8.72 -7.24 1.86
CA VAL A 65 8.68 -6.27 0.76
C VAL A 65 7.64 -6.75 -0.24
N GLY A 66 6.77 -5.84 -0.67
CA GLY A 66 5.79 -6.12 -1.71
C GLY A 66 5.85 -5.12 -2.84
N VAL A 67 5.51 -5.57 -4.04
CA VAL A 67 5.06 -4.68 -5.11
C VAL A 67 3.55 -4.54 -5.02
N PHE A 68 3.01 -3.39 -5.39
CA PHE A 68 1.57 -3.16 -5.30
C PHE A 68 1.03 -2.41 -6.51
N ALA A 69 -0.28 -2.56 -6.70
CA ALA A 69 -1.09 -1.75 -7.58
C ALA A 69 -2.33 -1.30 -6.80
N ASP A 70 -2.69 -0.02 -6.90
CA ASP A 70 -3.93 0.49 -6.34
C ASP A 70 -4.80 1.18 -7.38
N GLU A 71 -6.10 1.23 -7.06
CA GLU A 71 -7.08 2.03 -7.76
C GLU A 71 -7.87 2.81 -6.72
N ILE A 72 -7.94 4.13 -6.88
CA ILE A 72 -8.65 5.05 -5.99
C ILE A 72 -9.73 5.77 -6.79
N ASP A 73 -10.98 5.65 -6.34
CA ASP A 73 -12.12 6.34 -6.96
C ASP A 73 -12.22 7.81 -6.54
N ALA A 74 -13.11 8.56 -7.20
CA ALA A 74 -13.33 9.98 -6.91
C ALA A 74 -13.86 10.28 -5.50
N LYS A 75 -14.33 9.27 -4.76
CA LYS A 75 -14.76 9.38 -3.35
C LYS A 75 -13.62 9.05 -2.39
N GLY A 76 -12.46 8.65 -2.89
CA GLY A 76 -11.31 8.23 -2.09
C GLY A 76 -11.35 6.77 -1.64
N ASN A 77 -12.25 5.93 -2.16
CA ASN A 77 -12.22 4.50 -1.87
C ASN A 77 -11.06 3.86 -2.64
N ALA A 78 -10.18 3.15 -1.93
CA ALA A 78 -9.02 2.49 -2.50
C ALA A 78 -9.19 0.96 -2.51
N MET A 79 -8.81 0.34 -3.61
CA MET A 79 -8.55 -1.10 -3.70
C MET A 79 -7.06 -1.30 -3.98
N THR A 80 -6.34 -1.88 -3.03
CA THR A 80 -4.90 -2.13 -3.15
C THR A 80 -4.64 -3.63 -3.20
N LYS A 81 -3.88 -4.07 -4.22
CA LYS A 81 -3.35 -5.43 -4.31
C LYS A 81 -1.86 -5.38 -4.06
N VAL A 82 -1.37 -6.27 -3.21
CA VAL A 82 0.05 -6.39 -2.86
C VAL A 82 0.51 -7.80 -3.16
N TRP A 83 1.64 -7.92 -3.84
CA TRP A 83 2.31 -9.18 -4.10
C TRP A 83 3.65 -9.16 -3.38
N GLU A 84 3.90 -10.19 -2.58
CA GLU A 84 5.19 -10.36 -1.93
C GLU A 84 6.28 -10.56 -2.99
N LEU A 85 7.39 -9.84 -2.85
CA LEU A 85 8.55 -9.98 -3.71
C LEU A 85 9.50 -11.02 -3.09
N ARG A 86 9.56 -12.22 -3.66
CA ARG A 86 10.42 -13.35 -3.26
C ARG A 86 11.07 -14.01 -4.46
#